data_AF-A0A0M2VAS9-F1
#
_entry.id   AF-A0A0M2VAS9-F1
#
_cell.length_a   1.000
_cell.length_b   1.000
_cell.length_c   1.000
_cell.angle_alpha   90.00
_cell.angle_beta   90.00
_cell.angle_gamma   90.00
#
_symmetry.space_group_name_H-M   'P 1'
#
loop_
_entity.id
_entity.type
_entity.pdbx_description
1 polymer ?
#
loop_
_entity_poly.entity_id
_entity_poly.type
_entity_poly.pdbx_seq_one_letter_code
_entity_poly.pdbx_strand_id
1 'polypeptide(L)'
;MIFRYITFGLFIFCAGCGSEKLEECEMESIGVVTMNSDKSLTLQLRAEDTDSGKLGDAYFVIKPTDQRYNSILEHVGEIKVGEARDYIVKDGKGEDSNCVKDRIR
;
A
#
# COMPACT_ATOMS: atom_id res chain seq x y z
N MET A 1 -30.66 -60.76 -30.01
CA MET A 1 -31.40 -60.69 -28.75
C MET A 1 -30.95 -59.41 -28.02
N ILE A 2 -31.86 -58.44 -27.89
CA ILE A 2 -32.10 -57.60 -26.70
C ILE A 2 -30.83 -57.06 -25.98
N PHE A 3 -30.39 -55.83 -26.25
CA PHE A 3 -30.71 -54.57 -25.51
C PHE A 3 -29.85 -54.37 -24.23
N ARG A 4 -29.89 -53.14 -23.66
CA ARG A 4 -29.12 -52.63 -22.49
C ARG A 4 -27.64 -52.28 -22.82
N TYR A 5 -26.97 -51.26 -22.26
CA TYR A 5 -27.30 -50.00 -21.53
C TYR A 5 -25.94 -49.23 -21.37
N ILE A 6 -25.83 -47.92 -21.08
CA ILE A 6 -26.80 -46.85 -20.79
C ILE A 6 -26.23 -45.49 -21.25
N THR A 7 -27.07 -44.51 -21.60
CA THR A 7 -26.68 -43.08 -21.69
C THR A 7 -26.88 -42.39 -20.34
N PHE A 8 -25.80 -41.93 -19.70
CA PHE A 8 -25.86 -40.88 -18.68
C PHE A 8 -24.55 -40.07 -18.72
N GLY A 9 -24.47 -39.14 -19.67
CA GLY A 9 -23.41 -38.14 -19.71
C GLY A 9 -23.61 -37.14 -18.57
N LEU A 10 -22.97 -37.40 -17.43
CA LEU A 10 -23.05 -36.55 -16.25
C LEU A 10 -22.28 -35.24 -16.51
N PHE A 11 -22.99 -34.21 -16.96
CA PHE A 11 -22.48 -32.85 -17.08
C PHE A 11 -22.24 -32.25 -15.69
N ILE A 12 -21.13 -32.62 -15.05
CA ILE A 12 -20.58 -31.85 -13.92
C ILE A 12 -19.96 -30.59 -14.51
N PHE A 13 -20.78 -29.56 -14.71
CA PHE A 13 -20.27 -28.23 -15.01
C PHE A 13 -19.52 -27.73 -13.78
N CYS A 14 -18.30 -27.23 -13.97
CA CYS A 14 -17.39 -26.90 -12.89
C CYS A 14 -18.05 -25.95 -11.87
N ALA A 15 -17.79 -26.19 -10.58
CA ALA A 15 -17.95 -25.16 -9.58
C ALA A 15 -17.16 -23.94 -10.04
N GLY A 16 -17.86 -22.82 -10.25
CA GLY A 16 -17.25 -21.58 -10.72
C GLY A 16 -16.19 -21.14 -9.72
N CYS A 17 -14.92 -21.22 -10.11
CA CYS A 17 -13.84 -20.62 -9.36
C CYS A 17 -13.97 -19.11 -9.52
N GLY A 18 -14.71 -18.48 -8.60
CA GLY A 18 -14.75 -17.03 -8.48
C GLY A 18 -13.38 -16.56 -8.05
N SER A 19 -12.58 -16.07 -9.00
CA SER A 19 -11.39 -15.30 -8.66
C SER A 19 -11.85 -13.95 -8.09
N GLU A 20 -12.01 -13.93 -6.77
CA GLU A 20 -12.13 -12.71 -5.99
C GLU A 20 -10.84 -11.92 -6.18
N LYS A 21 -10.92 -10.89 -7.03
CA LYS A 21 -9.80 -9.99 -7.29
C LYS A 21 -9.61 -9.15 -6.02
N LEU A 22 -8.68 -9.56 -5.17
CA LEU A 22 -8.23 -8.73 -4.05
C LEU A 22 -7.57 -7.49 -4.66
N GLU A 23 -8.25 -6.36 -4.60
CA GLU A 23 -7.62 -5.06 -4.83
C GLU A 23 -6.76 -4.77 -3.60
N GLU A 24 -5.49 -5.11 -3.73
CA GLU A 24 -4.45 -4.76 -2.75
C GLU A 24 -4.36 -3.23 -2.73
N CYS A 25 -4.50 -2.61 -1.56
CA CYS A 25 -4.35 -1.16 -1.41
C CYS A 25 -2.89 -0.78 -1.69
N GLU A 26 -2.58 -0.45 -2.95
CA GLU A 26 -1.27 0.05 -3.36
C GLU A 26 -1.00 1.40 -2.68
N MET A 27 -0.33 1.33 -1.53
CA MET A 27 0.18 2.48 -0.81
C MET A 27 1.37 3.06 -1.57
N GLU A 28 1.16 4.15 -2.30
CA GLU A 28 2.22 4.78 -3.09
C GLU A 28 3.27 5.42 -2.18
N SER A 29 4.54 5.00 -2.35
CA SER A 29 5.68 5.63 -1.69
C SER A 29 6.09 6.87 -2.48
N ILE A 30 5.92 8.04 -1.87
CA ILE A 30 6.32 9.32 -2.48
C ILE A 30 7.76 9.70 -2.14
N GLY A 31 8.56 8.80 -1.56
CA GLY A 31 9.92 9.14 -1.16
C GLY A 31 10.51 8.27 -0.07
N VAL A 32 11.62 8.74 0.50
CA VAL A 32 12.41 8.04 1.51
C VAL A 32 12.72 8.96 2.69
N VAL A 33 12.51 8.46 3.91
CA VAL A 33 13.02 9.04 5.16
C VAL A 33 14.27 8.29 5.60
N THR A 34 15.28 9.01 6.08
CA THR A 34 16.50 8.45 6.65
C THR A 34 16.78 9.09 8.00
N MET A 35 17.11 8.28 9.01
CA MET A 35 17.52 8.77 10.33
C MET A 35 19.04 8.95 10.37
N ASN A 36 19.49 10.20 10.51
CA ASN A 36 20.91 10.56 10.55
C ASN A 36 21.55 10.25 11.91
N SER A 37 22.89 10.33 11.98
CA SER A 37 23.67 10.07 13.21
C SER A 37 23.41 11.05 14.35
N ASP A 38 22.97 12.27 14.04
CA ASP A 38 22.56 13.29 15.02
C ASP A 38 21.08 13.16 15.46
N LYS A 39 20.40 12.09 15.01
CA LYS A 39 18.95 11.86 15.10
C LYS A 39 18.09 12.89 14.37
N SER A 40 18.61 13.63 13.40
CA SER A 40 17.74 14.34 12.46
C SER A 40 17.16 13.38 11.44
N LEU A 41 15.95 13.67 10.96
CA LEU A 41 15.31 12.95 9.85
C LEU A 41 15.58 13.72 8.55
N THR A 42 16.20 13.07 7.58
CA THR A 42 16.23 13.54 6.19
C THR A 42 15.04 12.95 5.45
N LEU A 43 14.19 13.78 4.85
CA LEU A 43 13.12 13.36 3.96
C LEU A 43 13.47 13.76 2.52
N GLN A 44 13.42 12.80 1.62
CA GLN A 44 13.60 12.97 0.18
C GLN A 44 12.29 12.56 -0.48
N LEU A 45 11.49 13.54 -0.90
CA LEU A 45 10.15 13.33 -1.44
C LEU A 45 10.12 13.70 -2.92
N ARG A 46 9.32 12.97 -3.70
CA ARG A 46 9.01 13.23 -5.09
C ARG A 46 7.54 12.95 -5.34
N ALA A 47 6.84 13.94 -5.87
CA ALA A 47 5.44 13.82 -6.28
C ALA A 47 5.31 14.08 -7.79
N GLU A 48 4.39 13.36 -8.43
CA GLU A 48 3.99 13.56 -9.81
C GLU A 48 2.48 13.83 -9.86
N ASP A 49 2.11 14.97 -10.43
CA ASP A 49 0.71 15.31 -10.70
C ASP A 49 0.34 14.74 -12.08
N THR A 50 -0.38 13.62 -12.09
CA THR A 50 -0.71 12.86 -13.30
C THR A 50 -1.63 13.62 -14.28
N ASP A 51 -2.45 14.55 -13.78
CA ASP A 51 -3.35 15.37 -14.60
C ASP A 51 -2.62 16.48 -15.38
N SER A 52 -1.56 17.07 -14.81
CA SER A 52 -0.82 18.19 -15.42
C SER A 52 0.65 17.90 -15.74
N GLY A 53 1.13 16.68 -15.50
CA GLY A 53 2.49 16.24 -15.76
C GLY A 53 3.55 16.98 -14.95
N LYS A 54 3.18 17.57 -13.80
CA LYS A 54 4.10 18.34 -12.96
C LYS A 54 4.86 17.42 -12.02
N LEU A 55 6.19 17.52 -12.04
CA LEU A 55 7.07 16.89 -11.08
C LEU A 55 7.46 17.88 -9.99
N GLY A 56 7.42 17.44 -8.73
CA GLY A 56 7.87 18.20 -7.57
C GLY A 56 8.75 17.34 -6.68
N ASP A 57 10.04 17.66 -6.65
CA ASP A 57 11.00 17.09 -5.69
C ASP A 57 11.14 18.01 -4.47
N ALA A 58 11.24 17.43 -3.27
CA ALA A 58 11.44 18.17 -2.03
C ALA A 58 12.45 17.47 -1.10
N TYR A 59 13.30 18.27 -0.47
CA TYR A 59 14.33 17.81 0.46
C TYR A 59 14.18 18.54 1.80
N PHE A 60 13.99 17.80 2.88
CA PHE A 60 13.83 18.37 4.22
C PHE A 60 14.77 17.70 5.22
N VAL A 61 15.32 18.48 6.14
CA VAL A 61 16.04 17.98 7.32
C VAL A 61 15.31 18.45 8.58
N ILE A 62 14.75 17.51 9.32
CA ILE A 62 13.91 17.75 10.49
C ILE A 62 14.70 17.34 11.74
N LYS A 63 15.03 18.31 12.59
CA LYS A 63 15.77 18.06 13.84
C LYS A 63 14.82 17.55 14.92
N PRO A 64 15.32 16.83 15.96
CA PRO A 64 14.53 16.43 17.13
C PRO A 64 13.82 17.57 17.87
N THR A 65 14.24 18.82 17.65
CA THR A 65 13.66 20.04 18.23
C THR A 65 12.56 20.67 17.37
N ASP A 66 12.31 20.17 16.16
CA ASP A 66 11.24 20.65 15.29
C ASP A 66 9.89 20.06 15.74
N GLN A 67 8.86 20.90 15.81
CA GLN A 67 7.51 20.49 16.23
C GLN A 67 6.94 19.33 15.40
N ARG A 68 7.37 19.16 14.14
CA ARG A 68 6.90 18.12 13.22
C ARG A 68 7.60 16.78 13.42
N TYR A 69 8.73 16.73 14.13
CA TYR A 69 9.60 15.56 14.24
C TYR A 69 8.85 14.31 14.74
N ASN A 70 8.08 14.45 15.83
CA ASN A 70 7.32 13.34 16.41
C ASN A 70 6.21 12.86 15.46
N SER A 71 5.50 13.78 14.79
CA SER A 71 4.44 13.42 13.82
C SER A 71 5.01 12.64 12.62
N ILE A 72 6.22 12.97 12.17
CA ILE A 72 6.89 12.21 11.10
C ILE A 72 7.33 10.83 11.59
N LEU A 73 7.82 10.70 12.84
CA LEU A 73 8.13 9.38 13.42
C LEU A 73 6.89 8.51 13.64
N GLU A 74 5.77 9.08 14.10
CA GLU A 74 4.50 8.36 14.23
C GLU A 74 4.00 7.83 12.89
N HIS A 75 4.26 8.57 11.81
CA HIS A 75 3.87 8.21 10.45
C HIS A 75 4.80 7.16 9.80
N VAL A 76 6.12 7.30 9.96
CA VAL A 76 7.14 6.38 9.42
C VAL A 76 7.26 5.09 10.25
N GLY A 77 6.93 5.16 11.55
CA GLY A 77 7.16 4.10 12.52
C GLY A 77 8.59 4.10 13.07
N GLU A 78 8.96 3.01 13.76
CA GLU A 78 10.29 2.88 14.36
C GLU A 78 11.39 2.78 13.28
N ILE A 79 12.29 3.76 13.26
CA ILE A 79 13.44 3.84 12.35
C ILE A 79 14.72 4.10 13.15
N LYS A 80 15.78 3.32 12.89
CA LYS A 80 17.06 3.39 13.61
C LYS A 80 18.04 4.32 12.93
N VAL A 81 19.03 4.81 13.67
CA VAL A 81 20.13 5.61 13.11
C VAL A 81 20.85 4.85 11.98
N GLY A 82 20.98 5.47 10.82
CA GLY A 82 21.52 4.89 9.59
C GLY A 82 20.51 4.08 8.76
N GLU A 83 19.27 3.91 9.24
CA GLU A 83 18.21 3.22 8.53
C GLU A 83 17.43 4.19 7.63
N ALA A 84 16.96 3.66 6.49
CA ALA A 84 16.06 4.35 5.56
C ALA A 84 14.74 3.59 5.45
N ARG A 85 13.64 4.32 5.31
CA ARG A 85 12.26 3.80 5.19
C ARG A 85 11.47 4.60 4.17
N ASP A 86 10.53 3.95 3.51
CA ASP A 86 9.62 4.57 2.56
C ASP A 86 8.68 5.58 3.22
N TYR A 87 8.47 6.73 2.58
CA TYR A 87 7.51 7.74 3.01
C TYR A 87 6.23 7.61 2.17
N ILE A 88 5.32 6.79 2.66
CA ILE A 88 4.01 6.57 2.05
C ILE A 88 3.09 7.73 2.42
N VAL A 89 2.48 8.43 1.46
CA VAL A 89 1.34 9.29 1.78
C VAL A 89 0.09 8.45 1.86
N LYS A 90 -0.71 8.64 2.91
CA LYS A 90 -2.07 8.12 2.95
C LYS A 90 -2.94 9.17 2.29
N ASP A 91 -3.20 8.99 0.99
CA ASP A 91 -3.96 9.95 0.23
C ASP A 91 -5.36 10.13 0.81
N GLY A 92 -5.71 11.37 1.13
CA GLY A 92 -7.06 11.75 1.55
C GLY A 92 -8.12 11.62 0.46
N LYS A 93 -7.75 11.17 -0.75
CA LYS A 93 -8.68 10.78 -1.83
C LYS A 93 -9.22 9.37 -1.57
N GLY A 94 -9.92 9.20 -0.45
CA GLY A 94 -10.43 7.91 0.01
C GLY A 94 -11.36 8.05 1.22
N GLU A 95 -12.28 9.04 1.18
CA GLU A 95 -13.25 9.26 2.26
C GLU A 95 -14.36 8.17 2.30
N ASP A 96 -14.33 7.20 1.38
CA ASP A 96 -15.36 6.18 1.21
C ASP A 96 -14.89 4.86 0.55
N SER A 97 -13.61 4.47 0.69
CA SER A 97 -13.17 3.08 0.43
C SER A 97 -12.84 2.36 1.74
N ASN A 98 -13.88 1.69 2.24
CA ASN A 98 -13.82 0.74 3.36
C ASN A 98 -12.70 -0.30 3.11
N CYS A 99 -11.52 -0.08 3.69
CA CYS A 99 -10.44 -1.07 3.69
C CYS A 99 -10.87 -2.20 4.63
N VAL A 100 -11.67 -3.13 4.08
CA VAL A 100 -12.52 -4.04 4.84
C VAL A 100 -11.68 -4.92 5.75
N LYS A 101 -11.70 -4.62 7.05
CA LYS A 101 -11.14 -5.47 8.11
C LYS A 101 -12.06 -6.68 8.37
N ASP A 102 -12.42 -7.43 7.34
CA ASP A 102 -13.16 -8.68 7.50
C ASP A 102 -12.22 -9.80 7.93
N ARG A 103 -11.93 -9.76 9.23
CA ARG A 103 -12.38 -10.80 10.16
C ARG A 103 -12.51 -12.19 9.54
N ILE A 104 -11.38 -12.80 9.19
CA ILE A 104 -11.30 -14.25 8.97
C ILE A 104 -11.83 -14.93 10.25
N ARG A 105 -12.74 -15.88 10.06
CA ARG A 105 -13.54 -16.53 11.10
C ARG A 105 -13.35 -18.03 11.08
#